data_AF-A0A2H0ZIX3-F1
#
_entry.id   AF-A0A2H0ZIX3-F1
#
_cell.length_a   1.000
_cell.length_b   1.000
_cell.length_c   1.000
_cell.angle_alpha   90.00
_cell.angle_beta   90.00
_cell.angle_gamma   90.00
#
_symmetry.space_group_name_H-M   'P 1'
#
loop_
_entity.id
_entity.type
_entity.pdbx_description
1 polymer ?
#
loop_
_entity_poly.entity_id
_entity_poly.type
_entity_poly.pdbx_seq_one_letter_code
_entity_poly.pdbx_strand_id
1 'polypeptide(L)'
;MQRLRVQKQNALRPIVAATGPILRSKLAKEAAKAAKVATKSTTAALSMSPTKNMKYDEIMVLSAKETRKRQKKLFKDHGVQLYKNFFLPAAQVPLWVCMSLTFRNLSGWSTWDSLANKPLDPTLYNEGALWFTDLTSLDPLHAFPIAIGIVALLNVEWTFKTFQMMKPPGRKRAFRPTIFDSLGNLSRMGVVFLMAISLHAPTALTLYWLSSQIFSLIQNVLLDLVFPLNYTPYKRVDFKQSKSPTAKSVIS
;
A
#
# COMPACT_ATOMS: atom_id res chain seq x y z
N MET A 1 -12.56 -2.49 13.06
CA MET A 1 -12.48 -1.40 12.06
C MET A 1 -11.04 -0.90 11.83
N GLN A 2 -10.25 -1.54 10.97
CA GLN A 2 -8.89 -1.09 10.61
C GLN A 2 -8.88 0.34 10.03
N ARG A 3 -9.90 0.67 9.24
CA ARG A 3 -10.02 1.93 8.51
C ARG A 3 -10.15 3.17 9.41
N LEU A 4 -10.94 3.07 10.48
CA LEU A 4 -11.03 4.10 11.52
C LEU A 4 -9.68 4.36 12.21
N ARG A 5 -8.85 3.32 12.39
CA ARG A 5 -7.50 3.50 12.94
C ARG A 5 -6.61 4.26 11.97
N VAL A 6 -6.70 3.96 10.67
CA VAL A 6 -5.94 4.67 9.64
C VAL A 6 -6.37 6.14 9.56
N GLN A 7 -7.67 6.46 9.71
CA GLN A 7 -8.13 7.84 9.83
C GLN A 7 -7.48 8.56 11.02
N LYS A 8 -7.49 7.95 12.22
CA LYS A 8 -6.80 8.50 13.40
C LYS A 8 -5.30 8.66 13.18
N GLN A 9 -4.65 7.72 12.47
CA GLN A 9 -3.24 7.85 12.07
C GLN A 9 -3.04 9.06 11.18
N ASN A 10 -3.89 9.23 10.18
CA ASN A 10 -3.81 10.33 9.21
C ASN A 10 -4.01 11.70 9.88
N ALA A 11 -4.89 11.81 10.88
CA ALA A 11 -5.06 13.03 11.66
C ALA A 11 -3.79 13.44 12.44
N LEU A 12 -3.01 12.46 12.91
CA LEU A 12 -1.76 12.69 13.66
C LEU A 12 -0.52 12.88 12.76
N ARG A 13 -0.61 12.52 11.46
CA ARG A 13 0.52 12.62 10.51
C ARG A 13 1.10 14.02 10.36
N PRO A 14 0.33 15.13 10.32
CA PRO A 14 0.89 16.47 10.23
C PRO A 14 1.83 16.81 11.40
N ILE A 15 1.47 16.41 12.61
CA ILE A 15 2.27 16.63 13.83
C ILE A 15 3.63 15.90 13.71
N VAL A 16 3.58 14.64 13.26
CA VAL A 16 4.79 13.84 13.03
C VAL A 16 5.64 14.45 11.90
N ALA A 17 5.01 14.93 10.82
CA ALA A 17 5.70 15.56 9.70
C ALA A 17 6.42 16.86 10.10
N ALA A 18 5.82 17.66 10.99
CA ALA A 18 6.42 18.88 11.54
C ALA A 18 7.61 18.60 12.46
N THR A 19 7.63 17.44 13.13
CA THR A 19 8.67 17.09 14.12
C THR A 19 10.05 16.96 13.48
N GLY A 20 10.14 16.38 12.28
CA GLY A 20 11.41 16.09 11.61
C GLY A 20 12.27 17.33 11.33
N PRO A 21 11.75 18.36 10.62
CA PRO A 21 12.48 19.61 10.36
C PRO A 21 12.91 20.34 11.64
N ILE A 22 12.04 20.38 12.66
CA ILE A 22 12.36 21.02 13.95
C ILE A 22 13.56 20.32 14.59
N LEU A 23 13.55 18.99 14.61
CA LEU A 23 14.59 18.21 15.25
C LEU A 23 15.94 18.33 14.53
N ARG A 24 15.93 18.35 13.19
CA ARG A 24 17.10 18.65 12.36
C ARG A 24 17.66 20.04 12.67
N SER A 25 16.80 21.05 12.77
CA SER A 25 17.24 22.41 13.06
C SER A 25 17.84 22.55 14.47
N LYS A 26 17.31 21.82 15.46
CA LYS A 26 17.86 21.79 16.83
C LYS A 26 19.23 21.11 16.87
N LEU A 27 19.35 19.92 16.28
CA LEU A 27 20.62 19.19 16.20
C LEU A 27 21.69 19.97 15.44
N ALA A 28 21.33 20.64 14.34
CA ALA A 28 22.25 21.49 13.58
C ALA A 28 22.73 22.70 14.40
N LYS A 29 21.82 23.36 15.15
CA LYS A 29 22.18 24.47 16.06
C LYS A 29 23.10 24.00 17.19
N GLU A 30 22.84 22.82 17.74
CA GLU A 30 23.65 22.23 18.82
C GLU A 30 25.04 21.83 18.35
N ALA A 31 25.15 21.19 17.17
CA ALA A 31 26.42 20.89 16.52
C ALA A 31 27.22 22.18 16.21
N ALA A 32 26.56 23.23 15.70
CA ALA A 32 27.21 24.52 15.43
C ALA A 32 27.69 25.23 16.72
N LYS A 33 26.95 25.11 17.83
CA LYS A 33 27.38 25.63 19.14
C LYS A 33 28.58 24.85 19.68
N ALA A 34 28.55 23.52 19.60
CA ALA A 34 29.66 22.66 20.03
C ALA A 34 30.95 22.95 19.23
N ALA A 35 30.84 23.17 17.91
CA ALA A 35 31.96 23.57 17.08
C ALA A 35 32.56 24.93 17.51
N LYS A 36 31.72 25.95 17.78
CA LYS A 36 32.18 27.28 18.23
C LYS A 36 32.86 27.27 19.59
N VAL A 37 32.37 26.46 20.54
CA VAL A 37 33.00 26.32 21.87
C VAL A 37 34.36 25.65 21.75
N ALA A 38 34.48 24.63 20.91
CA ALA A 38 35.74 23.93 20.66
C ALA A 38 36.81 24.83 20.00
N THR A 39 36.43 25.83 19.20
CA THR A 39 37.38 26.81 18.63
C THR A 39 37.87 27.84 19.66
N LYS A 40 37.13 28.05 20.76
CA LYS A 40 37.45 29.03 21.80
C LYS A 40 38.25 28.46 22.98
N SER A 41 38.31 27.13 23.15
CA SER A 41 39.01 26.47 24.25
C SER A 41 40.24 25.69 23.74
N THR A 42 41.44 26.15 24.07
CA THR A 42 42.74 25.55 23.69
C THR A 42 43.15 24.34 24.56
N THR A 43 42.26 23.81 25.39
CA THR A 43 42.54 22.68 26.29
C THR A 43 41.79 21.42 25.87
N ALA A 44 42.53 20.32 25.74
CA ALA A 44 42.15 19.03 25.15
C ALA A 44 41.03 18.25 25.89
N ALA A 45 40.36 18.84 26.90
CA ALA A 45 39.43 18.13 27.78
C ALA A 45 37.96 18.08 27.32
N LEU A 46 37.60 18.68 26.17
CA LEU A 46 36.21 18.71 25.65
C LEU A 46 35.97 17.78 24.44
N SER A 47 36.91 16.87 24.15
CA SER A 47 36.83 15.93 23.01
C SER A 47 35.72 14.86 23.13
N MET A 48 34.94 14.84 24.22
CA MET A 48 33.95 13.80 24.51
C MET A 48 32.51 14.18 24.17
N SER A 49 32.27 15.25 23.40
CA SER A 49 30.94 15.51 22.84
C SER A 49 30.83 14.90 21.43
N PRO A 50 29.95 13.89 21.21
CA PRO A 50 29.76 13.26 19.89
C PRO A 50 29.29 14.26 18.82
N THR A 51 28.90 15.47 19.23
CA THR A 51 28.38 16.55 18.38
C THR A 51 29.47 17.33 17.63
N LYS A 52 30.76 17.17 17.96
CA LYS A 52 31.86 17.96 17.33
C LYS A 52 32.13 17.57 15.87
N ASN A 53 31.97 16.29 15.52
CA ASN A 53 32.26 15.75 14.18
C ASN A 53 31.01 15.15 13.49
N MET A 54 29.79 15.49 13.94
CA MET A 54 28.59 14.91 13.36
C MET A 54 28.40 15.36 11.90
N LYS A 55 28.64 14.44 10.96
CA LYS A 55 28.44 14.67 9.53
C LYS A 55 26.95 14.93 9.26
N TYR A 56 26.64 15.72 8.23
CA TYR A 56 25.25 16.02 7.84
C TYR A 56 24.38 14.75 7.71
N ASP A 57 24.97 13.66 7.19
CA ASP A 57 24.31 12.36 7.06
C ASP A 57 23.93 11.76 8.42
N GLU A 58 24.78 11.88 9.44
CA GLU A 58 24.50 11.41 10.80
C GLU A 58 23.39 12.23 11.45
N ILE A 59 23.39 13.55 11.27
CA ILE A 59 22.29 14.44 11.71
C ILE A 59 20.97 14.00 11.06
N MET A 60 21.01 13.64 9.78
CA MET A 60 19.82 13.17 9.06
C MET A 60 19.34 11.81 9.59
N VAL A 61 20.25 10.86 9.86
CA VAL A 61 19.91 9.54 10.38
C VAL A 61 19.40 9.62 11.82
N LEU A 62 20.08 10.36 12.70
CA LEU A 62 19.68 10.55 14.09
C LEU A 62 18.33 11.25 14.20
N SER A 63 18.12 12.31 13.40
CA SER A 63 16.82 12.98 13.37
C SER A 63 15.69 12.08 12.87
N ALA A 64 15.96 11.22 11.88
CA ALA A 64 15.00 10.25 11.40
C ALA A 64 14.67 9.17 12.46
N LYS A 65 15.69 8.66 13.16
CA LYS A 65 15.52 7.69 14.27
C LYS A 65 14.69 8.29 15.40
N GLU A 66 14.98 9.52 15.82
CA GLU A 66 14.25 10.19 16.90
C GLU A 66 12.81 10.52 16.48
N THR A 67 12.60 10.99 15.24
CA THR A 67 11.26 11.22 14.70
C THR A 67 10.43 9.93 14.72
N ARG A 68 11.01 8.79 14.32
CA ARG A 68 10.34 7.47 14.41
C ARG A 68 10.01 7.07 15.84
N LYS A 69 10.91 7.33 16.81
CA LYS A 69 10.67 7.04 18.23
C LYS A 69 9.51 7.88 18.79
N ARG A 70 9.50 9.18 18.49
CA ARG A 70 8.40 10.10 18.88
C ARG A 70 7.09 9.73 18.20
N GLN A 71 7.12 9.35 16.93
CA GLN A 71 5.95 8.84 16.21
C GLN A 71 5.35 7.60 16.88
N LYS A 72 6.19 6.61 17.25
CA LYS A 72 5.73 5.40 17.96
C LYS A 72 5.11 5.75 19.32
N LYS A 73 5.72 6.67 20.07
CA LYS A 73 5.17 7.13 21.36
C LYS A 73 3.82 7.83 21.19
N LEU A 74 3.75 8.81 20.29
CA LEU A 74 2.52 9.54 19.98
C LEU A 74 1.37 8.60 19.60
N PHE A 75 1.67 7.61 18.74
CA PHE A 75 0.68 6.62 18.33
C PHE A 75 0.28 5.67 19.46
N LYS A 76 1.20 5.30 20.37
CA LYS A 76 0.87 4.52 21.56
C LYS A 76 -0.06 5.31 22.50
N ASP A 77 0.27 6.58 22.75
CA ASP A 77 -0.48 7.47 23.65
C ASP A 77 -1.92 7.72 23.13
N HIS A 78 -2.11 7.76 21.81
CA HIS A 78 -3.44 7.92 21.18
C HIS A 78 -4.17 6.59 20.91
N GLY A 79 -3.65 5.45 21.39
CA GLY A 79 -4.28 4.13 21.20
C GLY A 79 -4.24 3.60 19.77
N VAL A 80 -3.33 4.12 18.94
CA VAL A 80 -3.22 3.83 17.52
C VAL A 80 -2.06 2.86 17.28
N GLN A 81 -2.35 1.56 17.24
CA GLN A 81 -1.32 0.53 17.07
C GLN A 81 -1.08 0.19 15.60
N LEU A 82 0.16 0.35 15.11
CA LEU A 82 0.51 0.15 13.70
C LEU A 82 0.47 -1.31 13.25
N TYR A 83 0.87 -2.24 14.13
CA TYR A 83 0.91 -3.67 13.80
C TYR A 83 -0.48 -4.22 13.45
N LYS A 84 -1.54 -3.64 14.02
CA LYS A 84 -2.93 -4.03 13.74
C LYS A 84 -3.37 -3.74 12.30
N ASN A 85 -2.64 -2.92 11.54
CA ASN A 85 -2.92 -2.69 10.12
C ASN A 85 -2.37 -3.80 9.22
N PHE A 86 -1.41 -4.59 9.72
CA PHE A 86 -0.80 -5.70 8.97
C PHE A 86 -1.58 -7.02 9.13
N PHE A 87 -2.49 -7.09 10.10
CA PHE A 87 -3.25 -8.31 10.39
C PHE A 87 -4.13 -8.75 9.22
N LEU A 88 -4.87 -7.83 8.59
CA LEU A 88 -5.75 -8.15 7.46
C LEU A 88 -4.97 -8.69 6.25
N PRO A 89 -3.92 -8.01 5.75
CA PRO A 89 -3.07 -8.57 4.70
C PRO A 89 -2.42 -9.92 5.08
N ALA A 90 -1.99 -10.08 6.33
CA ALA A 90 -1.36 -11.30 6.80
C ALA A 90 -2.31 -12.51 6.81
N ALA A 91 -3.61 -12.29 6.99
CA ALA A 91 -4.62 -13.36 6.87
C ALA A 91 -5.07 -13.58 5.41
N GLN A 92 -5.09 -12.52 4.60
CA GLN A 92 -5.57 -12.59 3.23
C GLN A 92 -4.60 -13.33 2.29
N VAL A 93 -3.29 -13.14 2.45
CA VAL A 93 -2.30 -13.78 1.57
C VAL A 93 -2.32 -15.32 1.69
N PRO A 94 -2.30 -15.93 2.89
CA PRO A 94 -2.40 -17.39 3.02
C PRO A 94 -3.69 -17.95 2.42
N LEU A 95 -4.84 -17.29 2.67
CA LEU A 95 -6.11 -17.70 2.09
C LEU A 95 -6.06 -17.68 0.56
N TRP A 96 -5.50 -16.62 -0.02
CA TRP A 96 -5.36 -16.50 -1.48
C TRP A 96 -4.48 -17.60 -2.08
N VAL A 97 -3.38 -17.94 -1.39
CA VAL A 97 -2.48 -19.05 -1.79
C VAL A 97 -3.20 -20.40 -1.69
N CYS A 98 -3.86 -20.69 -0.57
CA CYS A 98 -4.62 -21.92 -0.38
C CYS A 98 -5.67 -22.11 -1.47
N MET A 99 -6.50 -21.10 -1.73
CA MET A 99 -7.52 -21.17 -2.78
C MET A 99 -6.90 -21.35 -4.16
N SER A 100 -5.78 -20.66 -4.45
CA SER A 100 -5.08 -20.83 -5.73
C SER A 100 -4.55 -22.25 -5.91
N LEU A 101 -4.01 -22.87 -4.86
CA LEU A 101 -3.57 -24.26 -4.88
C LEU A 101 -4.74 -25.23 -5.01
N THR A 102 -5.87 -24.96 -4.35
CA THR A 102 -7.09 -25.77 -4.47
C THR A 102 -7.59 -25.78 -5.91
N PHE A 103 -7.74 -24.61 -6.54
CA PHE A 103 -8.18 -24.54 -7.94
C PHE A 103 -7.17 -25.15 -8.91
N ARG A 104 -5.87 -24.99 -8.64
CA ARG A 104 -4.79 -25.61 -9.40
C ARG A 104 -4.85 -27.15 -9.34
N ASN A 105 -5.09 -27.71 -8.17
CA ASN A 105 -5.23 -29.14 -7.97
C ASN A 105 -6.54 -29.65 -8.60
N LEU A 106 -7.66 -28.95 -8.42
CA LEU A 106 -8.96 -29.32 -9.00
C LEU A 106 -8.90 -29.38 -10.53
N SER A 107 -8.28 -28.39 -11.16
CA SER A 107 -8.08 -28.32 -12.61
C SER A 107 -6.94 -29.19 -13.13
N GLY A 108 -6.25 -29.93 -12.26
CA GLY A 108 -5.16 -30.82 -12.63
C GLY A 108 -3.85 -30.12 -12.97
N TRP A 109 -3.75 -28.79 -12.96
CA TRP A 109 -2.57 -28.01 -13.39
C TRP A 109 -1.35 -28.17 -12.46
N SER A 110 -0.75 -29.35 -12.36
CA SER A 110 0.37 -29.62 -11.45
C SER A 110 1.71 -29.15 -12.03
N THR A 111 1.90 -29.31 -13.34
CA THR A 111 3.10 -28.94 -14.10
C THR A 111 2.74 -28.07 -15.30
N TRP A 112 3.72 -27.33 -15.84
CA TRP A 112 3.57 -26.54 -17.08
C TRP A 112 3.30 -27.44 -18.31
N ASP A 113 3.51 -28.73 -18.17
CA ASP A 113 3.19 -29.74 -19.18
C ASP A 113 1.74 -30.19 -19.01
N SER A 114 0.90 -29.89 -19.99
CA SER A 114 -0.56 -30.12 -19.95
C SER A 114 -0.93 -31.60 -20.01
N LEU A 115 0.01 -32.48 -20.36
CA LEU A 115 -0.27 -33.88 -20.72
C LEU A 115 -0.37 -34.85 -19.53
N ALA A 116 0.21 -34.50 -18.37
CA ALA A 116 0.23 -35.35 -17.17
C ALA A 116 -0.88 -35.02 -16.15
N ASN A 117 -1.69 -34.02 -16.46
CA ASN A 117 -2.49 -33.28 -15.49
C ASN A 117 -3.94 -33.78 -15.50
N LYS A 118 -4.23 -34.86 -14.75
CA LYS A 118 -5.61 -35.33 -14.56
C LYS A 118 -6.29 -34.47 -13.48
N PRO A 119 -7.42 -33.80 -13.80
CA PRO A 119 -8.21 -33.08 -12.81
C PRO A 119 -8.63 -34.01 -11.67
N LEU A 120 -8.56 -33.49 -10.44
CA LEU A 120 -9.06 -34.20 -9.25
C LEU A 120 -10.57 -34.39 -9.32
N ASP A 121 -11.27 -33.47 -9.98
CA ASP A 121 -12.70 -33.55 -10.20
C ASP A 121 -13.00 -33.51 -11.71
N PRO A 122 -13.46 -34.63 -12.30
CA PRO A 122 -13.77 -34.72 -13.71
C PRO A 122 -15.06 -33.99 -14.11
N THR A 123 -15.88 -33.48 -13.18
CA THR A 123 -17.06 -32.69 -13.57
C THR A 123 -16.68 -31.34 -14.17
N LEU A 124 -15.50 -30.79 -13.83
CA LEU A 124 -15.01 -29.50 -14.35
C LEU A 124 -14.86 -29.46 -15.88
N TYR A 125 -14.79 -30.62 -16.55
CA TYR A 125 -14.78 -30.70 -18.02
C TYR A 125 -16.09 -30.21 -18.65
N ASN A 126 -17.22 -30.35 -17.93
CA ASN A 126 -18.56 -30.09 -18.46
C ASN A 126 -19.27 -28.94 -17.74
N GLU A 127 -18.75 -28.47 -16.60
CA GLU A 127 -19.37 -27.40 -15.80
C GLU A 127 -19.08 -25.98 -16.31
N GLY A 128 -18.59 -25.87 -17.55
CA GLY A 128 -18.37 -24.59 -18.21
C GLY A 128 -19.65 -23.86 -18.58
N ALA A 129 -19.51 -22.57 -18.86
CA ALA A 129 -20.59 -21.71 -19.32
C ALA A 129 -20.15 -20.81 -20.46
N LEU A 130 -21.10 -20.39 -21.31
CA LEU A 130 -20.86 -19.45 -22.42
C LEU A 130 -19.76 -19.96 -23.39
N TRP A 131 -18.62 -19.27 -23.46
CA TRP A 131 -17.50 -19.57 -24.36
C TRP A 131 -16.42 -20.45 -23.72
N PHE A 132 -16.51 -20.75 -22.43
CA PHE A 132 -15.58 -21.60 -21.69
C PHE A 132 -16.32 -22.87 -21.25
N THR A 133 -16.35 -23.88 -22.10
CA THR A 133 -17.06 -25.14 -21.82
C THR A 133 -16.30 -26.07 -20.88
N ASP A 134 -14.98 -25.97 -20.86
CA ASP A 134 -14.09 -26.77 -20.01
C ASP A 134 -13.28 -25.84 -19.08
N LEU A 135 -13.50 -25.97 -17.77
CA LEU A 135 -12.84 -25.15 -16.76
C LEU A 135 -11.38 -25.55 -16.52
N THR A 136 -10.99 -26.74 -16.95
CA THR A 136 -9.63 -27.28 -16.80
C THR A 136 -8.71 -26.83 -17.93
N SER A 137 -9.32 -26.48 -19.07
CA SER A 137 -8.63 -25.92 -20.23
C SER A 137 -8.30 -24.44 -20.07
N LEU A 138 -7.38 -23.98 -20.92
CA LEU A 138 -7.04 -22.57 -21.09
C LEU A 138 -8.23 -21.81 -21.72
N ASP A 139 -8.42 -20.54 -21.36
CA ASP A 139 -9.48 -19.72 -21.95
C ASP A 139 -9.24 -19.50 -23.45
N PRO A 140 -10.09 -20.04 -24.35
CA PRO A 140 -9.88 -19.94 -25.80
C PRO A 140 -9.86 -18.50 -26.32
N LEU A 141 -10.62 -17.60 -25.68
CA LEU A 141 -10.73 -16.20 -26.08
C LEU A 141 -9.75 -15.29 -25.34
N HIS A 142 -9.03 -15.81 -24.33
CA HIS A 142 -8.18 -15.03 -23.42
C HIS A 142 -8.89 -13.82 -22.78
N ALA A 143 -10.23 -13.87 -22.67
CA ALA A 143 -11.05 -12.84 -22.07
C ALA A 143 -10.76 -12.70 -20.56
N PHE A 144 -10.57 -13.82 -19.84
CA PHE A 144 -10.27 -13.81 -18.41
C PHE A 144 -8.91 -13.18 -18.09
N PRO A 145 -7.79 -13.58 -18.73
CA PRO A 145 -6.49 -12.91 -18.56
C PRO A 145 -6.55 -11.40 -18.76
N ILE A 146 -7.20 -10.93 -19.82
CA ILE A 146 -7.35 -9.50 -20.13
C ILE A 146 -8.17 -8.81 -19.03
N ALA A 147 -9.31 -9.39 -18.63
CA ALA A 147 -10.15 -8.84 -17.58
C ALA A 147 -9.42 -8.77 -16.23
N ILE A 148 -8.65 -9.80 -15.87
CA ILE A 148 -7.81 -9.81 -14.66
C ILE A 148 -6.81 -8.66 -14.72
N GLY A 149 -6.12 -8.49 -15.85
CA GLY A 149 -5.17 -7.39 -16.05
C GLY A 149 -5.82 -6.02 -15.83
N ILE A 150 -6.98 -5.78 -16.45
CA ILE A 150 -7.72 -4.52 -16.33
C ILE A 150 -8.15 -4.28 -14.87
N VAL A 151 -8.82 -5.23 -14.23
CA VAL A 151 -9.34 -5.07 -12.87
C VAL A 151 -8.20 -4.94 -11.85
N ALA A 152 -7.11 -5.70 -12.02
CA ALA A 152 -5.95 -5.59 -11.16
C ALA A 152 -5.22 -4.25 -11.32
N LEU A 153 -5.12 -3.71 -12.55
CA LEU A 153 -4.60 -2.35 -12.78
C LEU A 153 -5.49 -1.30 -12.12
N LEU A 154 -6.82 -1.42 -12.21
CA LEU A 154 -7.75 -0.53 -11.53
C LEU A 154 -7.58 -0.58 -10.01
N ASN A 155 -7.42 -1.77 -9.42
CA ASN A 155 -7.15 -1.94 -7.99
C ASN A 155 -5.85 -1.26 -7.55
N VAL A 156 -4.79 -1.42 -8.35
CA VAL A 156 -3.48 -0.79 -8.08
C VAL A 156 -3.58 0.72 -8.17
N GLU A 157 -4.20 1.26 -9.22
CA GLU A 157 -4.31 2.71 -9.42
C GLU A 157 -5.21 3.34 -8.36
N TRP A 158 -6.29 2.66 -8.00
CA TRP A 158 -7.16 3.05 -6.89
C TRP A 158 -6.37 3.14 -5.59
N THR A 159 -5.65 2.08 -5.22
CA THR A 159 -4.83 2.03 -4.01
C THR A 159 -3.72 3.10 -4.02
N PHE A 160 -3.05 3.28 -5.16
CA PHE A 160 -1.99 4.26 -5.31
C PHE A 160 -2.52 5.70 -5.15
N LYS A 161 -3.69 6.00 -5.73
CA LYS A 161 -4.39 7.27 -5.52
C LYS A 161 -4.77 7.47 -4.05
N THR A 162 -5.15 6.42 -3.32
CA THR A 162 -5.39 6.50 -1.85
C THR A 162 -4.13 6.96 -1.14
N PHE A 163 -3.00 6.31 -1.43
CA PHE A 163 -1.73 6.66 -0.81
C PHE A 163 -1.25 8.07 -1.15
N GLN A 164 -1.49 8.54 -2.37
CA GLN A 164 -1.20 9.91 -2.77
C GLN A 164 -2.01 10.92 -1.97
N MET A 165 -3.32 10.68 -1.80
CA MET A 165 -4.20 11.55 -1.00
C MET A 165 -3.83 11.58 0.49
N MET A 166 -3.23 10.50 1.01
CA MET A 166 -2.72 10.44 2.39
C MET A 166 -1.42 11.22 2.63
N LYS A 167 -0.79 11.80 1.58
CA LYS A 167 0.39 12.66 1.72
C LYS A 167 -0.06 14.09 2.12
N PRO A 168 0.63 14.76 3.07
CA PRO A 168 0.28 16.13 3.43
C PRO A 168 0.37 17.09 2.23
N PRO A 169 -0.55 18.06 2.10
CA PRO A 169 -0.48 19.06 1.05
C PRO A 169 0.82 19.89 1.15
N GLY A 170 1.40 20.24 -0.01
CA GLY A 170 2.60 21.10 -0.08
C GLY A 170 3.95 20.37 -0.08
N ARG A 171 3.99 19.04 0.09
CA ARG A 171 5.23 18.29 -0.16
C ARG A 171 5.40 18.12 -1.67
N LYS A 172 6.13 19.05 -2.32
CA LYS A 172 6.53 18.93 -3.73
C LYS A 172 7.09 17.54 -3.97
N ARG A 173 6.67 16.90 -5.07
CA ARG A 173 7.15 15.57 -5.49
C ARG A 173 8.67 15.64 -5.48
N ALA A 174 9.30 14.94 -4.56
CA ALA A 174 10.76 14.96 -4.47
C ALA A 174 11.31 14.42 -5.79
N PHE A 175 12.38 15.02 -6.30
CA PHE A 175 13.05 14.57 -7.54
C PHE A 175 13.54 13.12 -7.46
N ARG A 176 13.62 12.55 -6.24
CA ARG A 176 13.89 11.14 -6.02
C ARG A 176 12.58 10.35 -5.86
N PRO A 177 12.43 9.21 -6.58
CA PRO A 177 11.28 8.32 -6.40
C PRO A 177 11.17 7.92 -4.93
N THR A 178 10.00 8.14 -4.36
CA THR A 178 9.73 7.71 -2.98
C THR A 178 9.51 6.19 -2.97
N ILE A 179 9.77 5.51 -1.86
CA ILE A 179 9.46 4.07 -1.67
C ILE A 179 8.03 3.74 -2.15
N PHE A 180 7.07 4.66 -1.92
CA PHE A 180 5.70 4.50 -2.41
C PHE A 180 5.56 4.54 -3.94
N ASP A 181 6.35 5.38 -4.62
CA ASP A 181 6.32 5.49 -6.08
C ASP A 181 6.96 4.24 -6.71
N SER A 182 8.07 3.75 -6.13
CA SER A 182 8.67 2.46 -6.51
C SER A 182 7.72 1.29 -6.27
N LEU A 183 7.00 1.28 -5.14
CA LEU A 183 6.00 0.25 -4.84
C LEU A 183 4.84 0.26 -5.85
N GLY A 184 4.39 1.44 -6.28
CA GLY A 184 3.36 1.57 -7.32
C GLY A 184 3.82 1.06 -8.69
N ASN A 185 5.08 1.28 -9.05
CA ASN A 185 5.64 0.73 -10.28
C ASN A 185 5.82 -0.79 -10.19
N LEU A 186 6.30 -1.30 -9.05
CA LEU A 186 6.44 -2.73 -8.80
C LEU A 186 5.07 -3.45 -8.85
N SER A 187 4.03 -2.85 -8.28
CA SER A 187 2.69 -3.44 -8.34
C SER A 187 2.14 -3.46 -9.77
N ARG A 188 2.39 -2.42 -10.58
CA ARG A 188 2.02 -2.43 -12.01
C ARG A 188 2.75 -3.53 -12.78
N MET A 189 4.06 -3.71 -12.54
CA MET A 189 4.81 -4.83 -13.11
C MET A 189 4.25 -6.19 -12.65
N GLY A 190 3.88 -6.30 -11.38
CA GLY A 190 3.24 -7.49 -10.82
C GLY A 190 1.90 -7.83 -11.49
N VAL A 191 1.12 -6.83 -11.89
CA VAL A 191 -0.12 -7.04 -12.66
C VAL A 191 0.18 -7.59 -14.05
N VAL A 192 1.16 -7.03 -14.77
CA VAL A 192 1.56 -7.55 -16.09
C VAL A 192 2.06 -9.00 -15.97
N PHE A 193 2.83 -9.30 -14.92
CA PHE A 193 3.29 -10.65 -14.66
C PHE A 193 2.14 -11.63 -14.34
N LEU A 194 1.18 -11.21 -13.50
CA LEU A 194 -0.02 -12.00 -13.21
C LEU A 194 -0.84 -12.25 -14.48
N MET A 195 -0.97 -11.25 -15.34
CA MET A 195 -1.65 -11.37 -16.63
C MET A 195 -0.95 -12.39 -17.53
N ALA A 196 0.39 -12.35 -17.62
CA ALA A 196 1.15 -13.33 -18.40
C ALA A 196 0.99 -14.76 -17.86
N ILE A 197 1.02 -14.95 -16.53
CA ILE A 197 0.76 -16.26 -15.92
C ILE A 197 -0.66 -16.73 -16.22
N SER A 198 -1.63 -15.83 -16.18
CA SER A 198 -3.04 -16.19 -16.40
C SER A 198 -3.31 -16.70 -17.83
N LEU A 199 -2.48 -16.36 -18.82
CA LEU A 199 -2.59 -16.91 -20.18
C LEU A 199 -2.36 -18.42 -20.23
N HIS A 200 -1.58 -18.96 -19.30
CA HIS A 200 -1.27 -20.39 -19.21
C HIS A 200 -2.01 -21.10 -18.08
N ALA A 201 -2.86 -20.37 -17.36
CA ALA A 201 -3.61 -20.91 -16.24
C ALA A 201 -4.96 -21.48 -16.71
N PRO A 202 -5.46 -22.53 -16.05
CA PRO A 202 -6.77 -23.10 -16.33
C PRO A 202 -7.88 -22.08 -16.04
N THR A 203 -8.98 -22.18 -16.77
CA THR A 203 -10.10 -21.22 -16.69
C THR A 203 -10.69 -21.14 -15.27
N ALA A 204 -10.78 -22.26 -14.54
CA ALA A 204 -11.20 -22.28 -13.13
C ALA A 204 -10.37 -21.32 -12.25
N LEU A 205 -9.05 -21.36 -12.42
CA LEU A 205 -8.12 -20.57 -11.60
C LEU A 205 -8.19 -19.09 -11.97
N THR A 206 -8.27 -18.78 -13.28
CA THR A 206 -8.40 -17.39 -13.74
C THR A 206 -9.75 -16.79 -13.34
N LEU A 207 -10.83 -17.55 -13.34
CA LEU A 207 -12.14 -17.11 -12.84
C LEU A 207 -12.11 -16.79 -11.34
N TYR A 208 -11.44 -17.62 -10.54
CA TYR A 208 -11.19 -17.33 -9.13
C TYR A 208 -10.37 -16.03 -8.95
N TRP A 209 -9.28 -15.86 -9.70
CA TRP A 209 -8.48 -14.64 -9.62
C TRP A 209 -9.27 -13.40 -10.04
N LEU A 210 -10.08 -13.49 -11.09
CA LEU A 210 -10.92 -12.39 -11.55
C LEU A 210 -11.96 -12.00 -10.50
N SER A 211 -12.72 -12.97 -9.98
CA SER A 211 -13.73 -12.72 -8.94
C SER A 211 -13.10 -12.14 -7.67
N SER A 212 -11.91 -12.62 -7.27
CA SER A 212 -11.14 -12.06 -6.15
C SER A 212 -10.75 -10.60 -6.38
N GLN A 213 -10.28 -10.25 -7.59
CA GLN A 213 -9.93 -8.87 -7.96
C GLN A 213 -11.15 -7.95 -7.99
N ILE A 214 -12.29 -8.41 -8.53
CA ILE A 214 -13.55 -7.65 -8.55
C ILE A 214 -14.05 -7.41 -7.13
N PHE A 215 -14.07 -8.45 -6.28
CA PHE A 215 -14.46 -8.31 -4.88
C PHE A 215 -13.57 -7.30 -4.14
N SER A 216 -12.25 -7.39 -4.34
CA SER A 216 -11.30 -6.43 -3.77
C SER A 216 -11.58 -4.99 -4.22
N LEU A 217 -11.90 -4.79 -5.50
CA LEU A 217 -12.24 -3.47 -6.05
C LEU A 217 -13.51 -2.93 -5.40
N ILE A 218 -14.59 -3.72 -5.39
CA ILE A 218 -15.87 -3.35 -4.78
C ILE A 218 -15.68 -3.05 -3.30
N GLN A 219 -14.97 -3.90 -2.57
CA GLN A 219 -14.66 -3.68 -1.15
C GLN A 219 -13.90 -2.36 -0.95
N ASN A 220 -12.88 -2.07 -1.75
CA ASN A 220 -12.12 -0.83 -1.65
C ASN A 220 -12.99 0.40 -1.95
N VAL A 221 -13.81 0.35 -3.00
CA VAL A 221 -14.75 1.43 -3.35
C VAL A 221 -15.79 1.65 -2.25
N LEU A 222 -16.44 0.60 -1.77
CA LEU A 222 -17.44 0.68 -0.70
C LEU A 222 -16.84 1.22 0.58
N LEU A 223 -15.66 0.73 0.98
CA LEU A 223 -14.98 1.25 2.15
C LEU A 223 -14.61 2.73 1.96
N ASP A 224 -14.19 3.15 0.76
CA ASP A 224 -13.92 4.56 0.44
C ASP A 224 -15.16 5.44 0.49
N LEU A 225 -16.32 4.90 0.11
CA LEU A 225 -17.59 5.59 0.20
C LEU A 225 -18.09 5.73 1.64
N VAL A 226 -18.03 4.65 2.43
CA VAL A 226 -18.60 4.60 3.79
C VAL A 226 -17.64 5.21 4.83
N PHE A 227 -16.32 5.04 4.67
CA PHE A 227 -15.31 5.48 5.63
C PHE A 227 -14.14 6.20 4.94
N PRO A 228 -14.29 7.43 4.43
CA PRO A 228 -13.23 8.12 3.70
C PRO A 228 -11.94 8.25 4.54
N LEU A 229 -10.77 7.93 3.97
CA LEU A 229 -9.50 7.92 4.71
C LEU A 229 -8.88 9.32 4.95
N ASN A 230 -9.45 10.37 4.35
CA ASN A 230 -8.92 11.73 4.39
C ASN A 230 -9.57 12.56 5.50
N TYR A 231 -8.77 13.34 6.21
CA TYR A 231 -9.21 14.49 7.02
C TYR A 231 -9.04 15.83 6.26
N THR A 232 -8.53 15.77 5.03
CA THR A 232 -8.26 16.94 4.17
C THR A 232 -9.40 17.15 3.16
N PRO A 233 -9.58 18.38 2.63
CA PRO A 233 -10.70 18.74 1.74
C PRO A 233 -10.67 18.08 0.35
N TYR A 234 -9.68 17.22 0.05
CA TYR A 234 -9.55 16.57 -1.25
C TYR A 234 -10.44 15.33 -1.31
N LYS A 235 -11.56 15.45 -2.02
CA LYS A 235 -12.46 14.33 -2.33
C LYS A 235 -11.95 13.62 -3.59
N ARG A 236 -12.04 12.29 -3.63
CA ARG A 236 -11.63 11.49 -4.79
C ARG A 236 -12.57 11.67 -5.98
N VAL A 237 -13.84 11.93 -5.66
CA VAL A 237 -14.92 12.22 -6.61
C VAL A 237 -15.45 13.59 -6.23
N ASP A 238 -15.31 14.56 -7.13
CA ASP A 238 -15.99 15.84 -6.99
C ASP A 238 -17.48 15.62 -7.25
N PHE A 239 -18.22 15.29 -6.20
CA PHE A 239 -19.66 15.41 -6.26
C PHE A 239 -19.97 16.89 -6.53
N LYS A 240 -20.75 17.18 -7.58
CA LYS A 240 -21.27 18.53 -7.84
C LYS A 240 -21.81 19.07 -6.51
N GLN A 241 -21.20 20.15 -6.01
CA GLN A 241 -21.76 20.84 -4.86
C GLN A 241 -23.20 21.19 -5.21
N SER A 242 -24.15 20.80 -4.34
CA SER A 242 -25.53 21.24 -4.46
C SER A 242 -25.51 22.76 -4.47
N LYS A 243 -26.00 23.38 -5.55
CA LYS A 243 -26.06 24.84 -5.72
C LYS A 243 -27.05 25.52 -4.77
N SER A 244 -27.66 24.78 -3.84
CA SER A 244 -28.62 25.32 -2.90
C SER A 244 -27.92 25.89 -1.66
N PRO A 245 -28.17 27.16 -1.28
CA PRO A 245 -27.54 27.81 -0.13
C PRO A 245 -27.91 27.18 1.23
N THR A 246 -28.86 26.25 1.27
CA THR A 246 -29.34 25.57 2.50
C THR A 246 -28.92 24.10 2.60
N ALA A 247 -28.19 23.54 1.63
CA ALA A 247 -27.83 22.13 1.64
C ALA A 247 -26.67 21.82 2.61
N LYS A 248 -26.96 21.15 3.73
CA LYS A 248 -25.92 20.54 4.58
C LYS A 248 -25.45 19.22 3.98
N SER A 249 -24.14 19.08 3.81
CA SER A 249 -23.49 17.84 3.36
C SER A 249 -23.72 16.73 4.39
N VAL A 250 -24.50 15.71 4.03
CA VAL A 250 -24.78 14.53 4.87
C VAL A 250 -23.55 13.62 5.00
N ILE A 251 -22.52 13.87 4.21
CA ILE A 251 -21.25 13.14 4.28
C ILE A 251 -20.17 14.14 4.73
N SER A 252 -19.94 14.16 6.04
CA SER A 252 -18.83 14.83 6.73
C SER A 252 -17.57 13.97 6.67
#